data_AF-A0A812IH75-F1
#
_entry.id   AF-A0A812IH75-F1
#
_cell.length_a   1.000
_cell.length_b   1.000
_cell.length_c   1.000
_cell.angle_alpha   90.00
_cell.angle_beta   90.00
_cell.angle_gamma   90.00
#
_symmetry.space_group_name_H-M   'P 1'
#
loop_
_entity.id
_entity.type
_entity.pdbx_description
1 polymer ?
#
loop_
_entity_poly.entity_id
_entity_poly.type
_entity_poly.pdbx_seq_one_letter_code
_entity_poly.pdbx_strand_id
1 'polypeptide(L)'
;MASFQSLLLQPSCSRLQTAHTGEFDLELQPRDGPPIPCHASLLRARCPLLQIEGPCISVDEDHEVISVLLEWVYCEKIHFPGAEGSVGLGLAERTLRLAAKLGLRDALALRERLYGNWRRRSSGCLSQDLVRSFREHSLDNLWFLCSEPGANQDCKAVYGGFLPVLLQASSYFAAMLSGKWAETAHEQVKVGWPADEFERLLEFLHGGRDFIRDAQDLEKALRCADFFGLPLLVVHANQWIADHLDSKNGSQLWNFVDSEPRLRLKQIQDSGLHADFFVDAEDACFDFHVREFLALAWPDADSEADEDCWVPLHDLSPSLMQRLLRSGSLDVSTERLKAIVLRYARAKWDKSLAKVHAKQMMPPNVLFNRDIRDQLLGGVTMSIRAVL
;
A
#
# COMPACT_ATOMS: atom_id res chain seq x y z
N MET A 1 -4.12 -7.05 10.51
CA MET A 1 -3.30 -5.82 10.39
C MET A 1 -4.25 -4.65 10.22
N ALA A 2 -3.91 -3.46 10.73
CA ALA A 2 -4.71 -2.26 10.51
C ALA A 2 -4.61 -1.82 9.04
N SER A 3 -5.69 -1.33 8.47
CA SER A 3 -5.67 -0.71 7.13
C SER A 3 -4.88 0.60 7.16
N PHE A 4 -4.38 1.07 6.01
CA PHE A 4 -3.70 2.38 5.98
C PHE A 4 -4.68 3.53 6.28
N GLN A 5 -5.96 3.38 5.95
CA GLN A 5 -7.03 4.31 6.33
C GLN A 5 -7.11 4.48 7.85
N SER A 6 -6.95 3.39 8.61
CA SER A 6 -6.90 3.43 10.07
C SER A 6 -5.76 4.31 10.58
N LEU A 7 -4.60 4.29 9.89
CA LEU A 7 -3.47 5.16 10.21
C LEU A 7 -3.76 6.63 9.83
N LEU A 8 -4.33 6.85 8.64
CA LEU A 8 -4.70 8.19 8.17
C LEU A 8 -5.73 8.88 9.07
N LEU A 9 -6.66 8.11 9.65
CA LEU A 9 -7.70 8.64 10.52
C LEU A 9 -7.29 8.71 12.00
N GLN A 10 -6.12 8.19 12.37
CA GLN A 10 -5.60 8.25 13.74
C GLN A 10 -5.44 9.68 14.29
N PRO A 11 -4.96 10.67 13.51
CA PRO A 11 -4.96 12.07 13.93
C PRO A 11 -6.37 12.60 14.23
N SER A 12 -7.36 12.34 13.37
CA SER A 12 -8.75 12.77 13.60
C SER A 12 -9.36 12.09 14.83
N CYS A 13 -9.09 10.81 15.04
CA CYS A 13 -9.47 10.08 16.26
C CYS A 13 -8.85 10.69 17.53
N SER A 14 -7.58 11.09 17.47
CA SER A 14 -6.90 11.71 18.63
C SER A 14 -7.46 13.10 18.96
N ARG A 15 -7.96 13.82 17.95
CA ARG A 15 -8.54 15.16 18.10
C ARG A 15 -9.98 15.16 18.62
N LEU A 16 -10.68 14.02 18.66
CA LEU A 16 -12.04 13.91 19.21
C LEU A 16 -12.13 14.48 20.65
N GLN A 17 -11.02 14.51 21.38
CA GLN A 17 -10.96 14.97 22.77
C GLN A 17 -10.50 16.42 22.94
N THR A 18 -10.01 17.09 21.88
CA THR A 18 -9.31 18.39 22.00
C THR A 18 -9.79 19.46 21.02
N ALA A 19 -10.68 19.14 20.08
CA ALA A 19 -11.00 20.03 18.97
C ALA A 19 -12.01 21.13 19.31
N HIS A 20 -11.73 22.34 18.79
CA HIS A 20 -12.69 23.42 18.63
C HIS A 20 -13.34 23.36 17.23
N THR A 21 -14.67 23.46 17.24
CA THR A 21 -15.65 23.63 16.15
C THR A 21 -15.09 24.04 14.77
N GLY A 22 -15.20 23.13 13.78
CA GLY A 22 -14.98 23.40 12.36
C GLY A 22 -14.72 22.16 11.50
N GLU A 23 -14.05 21.13 12.06
CA GLU A 23 -13.69 19.88 11.34
C GLU A 23 -14.82 18.82 11.39
N PHE A 24 -15.66 18.87 12.41
CA PHE A 24 -16.69 17.86 12.69
C PHE A 24 -18.10 18.43 12.44
N ASP A 25 -18.97 17.63 11.82
CA ASP A 25 -20.33 18.00 11.43
C ASP A 25 -21.43 17.39 12.32
N LEU A 26 -21.03 16.61 13.33
CA LEU A 26 -21.92 15.95 14.28
C LEU A 26 -21.33 15.89 15.69
N GLU A 27 -22.19 16.02 16.69
CA GLU A 27 -21.85 15.80 18.10
C GLU A 27 -22.65 14.62 18.67
N LEU A 28 -21.96 13.69 19.33
CA LEU A 28 -22.62 12.67 20.16
C LEU A 28 -22.68 13.19 21.59
N GLN A 29 -23.87 13.41 22.12
CA GLN A 29 -24.08 13.82 23.50
C GLN A 29 -24.16 12.57 24.40
N PRO A 30 -23.12 12.26 25.18
CA PRO A 30 -23.18 11.20 26.18
C PRO A 30 -24.15 11.54 27.32
N ARG A 31 -24.48 10.53 28.12
CA ARG A 31 -25.21 10.70 29.38
C ARG A 31 -24.43 11.53 30.41
N ASP A 32 -23.10 11.39 30.41
CA ASP A 32 -22.19 12.11 31.28
C ASP A 32 -21.08 12.83 30.48
N GLY A 33 -20.64 13.99 30.94
CA GLY A 33 -19.55 14.72 30.30
C GLY A 33 -19.94 15.56 29.07
N PRO A 34 -18.95 16.12 28.36
CA PRO A 34 -19.17 16.99 27.22
C PRO A 34 -19.58 16.21 25.96
N PRO A 35 -20.22 16.85 24.97
CA PRO A 35 -20.43 16.28 23.65
C PRO A 35 -19.11 15.87 22.99
N ILE A 36 -19.11 14.75 22.28
CA ILE A 36 -17.95 14.25 21.53
C ILE A 36 -18.15 14.61 20.05
N PRO A 37 -17.33 15.50 19.46
CA PRO A 37 -17.43 15.83 18.04
C PRO A 37 -17.00 14.66 17.17
N CYS A 38 -17.67 14.44 16.04
CA CYS A 38 -17.42 13.31 15.13
C CYS A 38 -17.91 13.62 13.71
N HIS A 39 -17.56 12.74 12.75
CA HIS A 39 -18.01 12.84 11.36
C HIS A 39 -19.28 12.02 11.14
N ALA A 40 -20.38 12.67 10.77
CA ALA A 40 -21.66 12.02 10.49
C ALA A 40 -21.53 11.00 9.36
N SER A 41 -20.79 11.36 8.32
CA SER A 41 -20.56 10.55 7.12
C SER A 41 -19.90 9.22 7.44
N LEU A 42 -18.81 9.25 8.22
CA LEU A 42 -18.12 8.04 8.68
C LEU A 42 -19.01 7.17 9.56
N LEU A 43 -19.78 7.78 10.48
CA LEU A 43 -20.70 7.04 11.33
C LEU A 43 -21.83 6.37 10.53
N ARG A 44 -22.40 7.03 9.52
CA ARG A 44 -23.41 6.40 8.63
C ARG A 44 -22.83 5.22 7.86
N ALA A 45 -21.60 5.34 7.37
CA ALA A 45 -20.91 4.27 6.65
C ALA A 45 -20.75 3.01 7.52
N ARG A 46 -20.30 3.21 8.77
CA ARG A 46 -19.92 2.15 9.72
C ARG A 46 -21.11 1.60 10.52
N CYS A 47 -22.09 2.45 10.83
CA CYS A 47 -23.25 2.21 11.70
C CYS A 47 -24.56 2.53 10.96
N PRO A 48 -25.00 1.68 10.00
CA PRO A 48 -26.17 1.95 9.15
C PRO A 48 -27.51 2.06 9.88
N LEU A 49 -27.61 1.61 11.14
CA LEU A 49 -28.84 1.76 11.94
C LEU A 49 -28.88 3.09 12.72
N LEU A 50 -27.79 3.87 12.72
CA LEU A 50 -27.75 5.18 13.36
C LEU A 50 -28.59 6.17 12.53
N GLN A 51 -29.66 6.67 13.13
CA GLN A 51 -30.48 7.74 12.56
C GLN A 51 -29.90 9.09 12.96
N ILE A 52 -29.46 9.86 11.97
CA ILE A 52 -28.87 11.18 12.15
C ILE A 52 -29.88 12.22 11.66
N GLU A 53 -30.68 12.74 12.59
CA GLU A 53 -31.76 13.70 12.32
C GLU A 53 -31.34 15.17 12.53
N GLY A 54 -30.16 15.40 13.12
CA GLY A 54 -29.65 16.74 13.42
C GLY A 54 -28.15 16.74 13.76
N PRO A 55 -27.59 17.91 14.10
CA PRO A 55 -26.16 18.09 14.36
C PRO A 55 -25.72 17.56 15.73
N CYS A 56 -26.65 17.17 16.59
CA CYS A 56 -26.37 16.58 17.90
C CYS A 56 -27.30 15.38 18.15
N ILE A 57 -26.74 14.25 18.56
CA ILE A 57 -27.48 13.01 18.86
C ILE A 57 -27.22 12.62 20.31
N SER A 58 -28.29 12.48 21.09
CA SER A 58 -28.19 11.94 22.46
C SER A 58 -27.99 10.43 22.43
N VAL A 59 -26.94 9.97 23.11
CA VAL A 59 -26.61 8.56 23.26
C VAL A 59 -26.67 8.22 24.75
N ASP A 60 -27.59 7.33 25.11
CA ASP A 60 -27.77 6.85 26.49
C ASP A 60 -26.65 5.87 26.91
N GLU A 61 -25.41 6.34 26.85
CA GLU A 61 -24.22 5.64 27.32
C GLU A 61 -23.22 6.68 27.86
N ASP A 62 -22.24 6.19 28.62
CA ASP A 62 -21.22 7.07 29.21
C ASP A 62 -20.16 7.48 28.17
N HIS A 63 -19.51 8.61 28.42
CA HIS A 63 -18.47 9.18 27.57
C HIS A 63 -17.37 8.16 27.21
N GLU A 64 -16.94 7.33 28.18
CA GLU A 64 -15.93 6.28 27.95
C GLU A 64 -16.40 5.21 26.96
N VAL A 65 -17.66 4.77 27.04
CA VAL A 65 -18.24 3.76 26.15
C VAL A 65 -18.25 4.26 24.71
N ILE A 66 -18.67 5.51 24.52
CA ILE A 66 -18.73 6.16 23.21
C ILE A 66 -17.32 6.39 22.67
N SER A 67 -16.37 6.83 23.51
CA SER A 67 -14.97 7.06 23.10
C SER A 67 -14.32 5.79 22.57
N VAL A 68 -14.47 4.67 23.27
CA VAL A 68 -13.93 3.36 22.82
C VAL A 68 -14.56 2.93 21.49
N LEU A 69 -15.87 3.14 21.32
CA LEU A 69 -16.54 2.81 20.07
C LEU A 69 -16.03 3.69 18.91
N LEU A 70 -15.89 4.99 19.13
CA LEU A 70 -15.38 5.92 18.11
C LEU A 70 -13.93 5.59 17.73
N GLU A 71 -13.10 5.19 18.69
CA GLU A 71 -11.74 4.74 18.40
C GLU A 71 -11.70 3.55 17.44
N TRP A 72 -12.62 2.59 17.65
CA TRP A 72 -12.79 1.47 16.73
C TRP A 72 -13.35 1.91 15.36
N VAL A 73 -14.32 2.82 15.35
CA VAL A 73 -14.95 3.33 14.12
C VAL A 73 -13.92 4.01 13.22
N TYR A 74 -13.02 4.83 13.77
CA TYR A 74 -12.03 5.60 13.02
C TYR A 74 -10.78 4.79 12.70
N CYS A 75 -10.31 3.97 13.64
CA CYS A 75 -8.96 3.43 13.58
C CYS A 75 -8.90 1.92 13.72
N GLU A 76 -10.01 1.20 13.98
CA GLU A 76 -9.98 -0.25 14.25
C GLU A 76 -8.95 -0.62 15.35
N LYS A 77 -8.67 0.35 16.22
CA LYS A 77 -7.74 0.27 17.35
C LYS A 77 -8.53 0.60 18.62
N ILE A 78 -8.08 0.03 19.72
CA ILE A 78 -8.66 0.24 21.04
C ILE A 78 -7.50 0.35 22.00
N HIS A 79 -7.37 1.50 22.66
CA HIS A 79 -6.47 1.68 23.79
C HIS A 79 -7.29 1.53 25.07
N PHE A 80 -7.00 0.48 25.85
CA PHE A 80 -7.56 0.35 27.18
C PHE A 80 -6.70 1.15 28.17
N PRO A 81 -7.24 2.19 28.82
CA PRO A 81 -6.57 2.79 29.97
C PRO A 81 -6.66 1.80 31.15
N GLY A 82 -5.55 1.13 31.46
CA GLY A 82 -5.45 0.25 32.64
C GLY A 82 -5.87 -1.20 32.38
N ALA A 83 -4.93 -2.03 31.91
CA ALA A 83 -5.13 -3.45 31.61
C ALA A 83 -5.16 -4.38 32.84
N GLU A 84 -5.42 -3.87 34.04
CA GLU A 84 -5.47 -4.67 35.27
C GLU A 84 -6.76 -4.41 36.05
N GLY A 85 -7.83 -5.16 35.76
CA GLY A 85 -9.02 -5.23 36.62
C GLY A 85 -10.35 -5.45 35.90
N SER A 86 -11.31 -5.98 36.65
CA SER A 86 -12.69 -6.30 36.25
C SER A 86 -13.49 -5.13 35.64
N VAL A 87 -13.00 -3.89 35.73
CA VAL A 87 -13.60 -2.68 35.15
C VAL A 87 -13.60 -2.74 33.61
N GLY A 88 -12.58 -3.36 32.98
CA GLY A 88 -12.50 -3.48 31.52
C GLY A 88 -13.59 -4.36 30.88
N LEU A 89 -14.11 -5.36 31.61
CA LEU A 89 -15.16 -6.26 31.13
C LEU A 89 -16.52 -5.55 31.02
N GLY A 90 -16.87 -4.72 32.00
CA GLY A 90 -18.12 -3.96 31.99
C GLY A 90 -18.15 -2.91 30.87
N LEU A 91 -17.03 -2.21 30.65
CA LEU A 91 -16.86 -1.28 29.54
C LEU A 91 -17.01 -2.02 28.19
N ALA A 92 -16.31 -3.14 28.00
CA ALA A 92 -16.38 -3.94 26.78
C ALA A 92 -17.81 -4.41 26.45
N GLU A 93 -18.56 -4.92 27.42
CA GLU A 93 -19.93 -5.38 27.21
C GLU A 93 -20.87 -4.24 26.82
N ARG A 94 -20.74 -3.07 27.47
CA ARG A 94 -21.52 -1.88 27.13
C ARG A 94 -21.19 -1.35 25.74
N THR A 95 -19.91 -1.28 25.39
CA THR A 95 -19.47 -0.89 24.04
C THR A 95 -20.05 -1.82 22.98
N LEU A 96 -20.08 -3.14 23.23
CA LEU A 96 -20.66 -4.10 22.29
C LEU A 96 -22.18 -3.98 22.16
N ARG A 97 -22.89 -3.72 23.27
CA ARG A 97 -24.33 -3.45 23.22
C ARG A 97 -24.63 -2.18 22.44
N LEU A 98 -23.86 -1.11 22.64
CA LEU A 98 -23.98 0.12 21.87
C LEU A 98 -23.68 -0.13 20.39
N ALA A 99 -22.57 -0.82 20.07
CA ALA A 99 -22.20 -1.17 18.71
C ALA A 99 -23.31 -1.95 17.99
N ALA A 100 -23.92 -2.93 18.66
CA ALA A 100 -25.04 -3.69 18.11
C ALA A 100 -26.29 -2.81 17.90
N LYS A 101 -26.60 -1.92 18.84
CA LYS A 101 -27.72 -0.97 18.75
C LYS A 101 -27.56 -0.01 17.56
N LEU A 102 -26.34 0.45 17.32
CA LEU A 102 -26.01 1.33 16.18
C LEU A 102 -25.82 0.55 14.86
N GLY A 103 -25.83 -0.78 14.91
CA GLY A 103 -25.68 -1.63 13.74
C GLY A 103 -24.27 -1.68 13.17
N LEU A 104 -23.23 -1.52 14.01
CA LEU A 104 -21.83 -1.56 13.60
C LEU A 104 -21.54 -2.85 12.79
N ARG A 105 -21.10 -2.68 11.54
CA ARG A 105 -20.95 -3.78 10.57
C ARG A 105 -19.94 -4.85 11.00
N ASP A 106 -18.85 -4.46 11.68
CA ASP A 106 -17.79 -5.35 12.17
C ASP A 106 -17.82 -5.56 13.69
N ALA A 107 -19.01 -5.50 14.31
CA ALA A 107 -19.18 -5.73 15.75
C ALA A 107 -18.56 -7.05 16.27
N LEU A 108 -18.48 -8.09 15.42
CA LEU A 108 -17.79 -9.34 15.77
C LEU A 108 -16.27 -9.17 15.89
N ALA A 109 -15.64 -8.43 14.97
CA ALA A 109 -14.20 -8.14 15.05
C ALA A 109 -13.88 -7.24 16.26
N LEU A 110 -14.75 -6.27 16.55
CA LEU A 110 -14.69 -5.47 17.77
C LEU A 110 -14.75 -6.36 19.02
N ARG A 111 -15.66 -7.33 19.06
CA ARG A 111 -15.78 -8.30 20.17
C ARG A 111 -14.49 -9.10 20.37
N GLU A 112 -13.92 -9.64 19.29
CA GLU A 112 -12.65 -10.40 19.37
C GLU A 112 -11.51 -9.54 19.91
N ARG A 113 -11.50 -8.24 19.55
CA ARG A 113 -10.50 -7.29 20.02
C ARG A 113 -10.64 -6.97 21.51
N LEU A 114 -11.86 -6.66 21.96
CA LEU A 114 -12.15 -6.29 23.35
C LEU A 114 -11.88 -7.45 24.33
N TYR A 115 -12.22 -8.67 23.95
CA TYR A 115 -11.99 -9.86 24.79
C TYR A 115 -10.60 -10.49 24.62
N GLY A 116 -9.70 -9.83 23.89
CA GLY A 116 -8.30 -10.24 23.79
C GLY A 116 -8.12 -11.64 23.21
N ASN A 117 -8.89 -12.03 22.20
CA ASN A 117 -8.73 -13.34 21.58
C ASN A 117 -7.58 -13.29 20.55
N TRP A 118 -6.33 -13.23 21.04
CA TRP A 118 -5.12 -12.99 20.22
C TRP A 118 -4.89 -14.00 19.09
N ARG A 119 -5.54 -15.17 19.13
CA ARG A 119 -5.37 -16.26 18.16
C ARG A 119 -6.18 -16.09 16.87
N ARG A 120 -7.20 -15.21 16.85
CA ARG A 120 -7.97 -14.88 15.64
C ARG A 120 -8.19 -13.38 15.62
N ARG A 121 -7.33 -12.66 14.89
CA ARG A 121 -7.52 -11.23 14.66
C ARG A 121 -8.23 -11.06 13.32
N SER A 122 -9.56 -11.04 13.35
CA SER A 122 -10.33 -10.60 12.19
C SER A 122 -9.98 -9.14 11.88
N SER A 123 -9.79 -8.81 10.60
CA SER A 123 -9.67 -7.41 10.17
C SER A 123 -11.02 -6.71 10.36
N GLY A 124 -11.00 -5.44 10.72
CA GLY A 124 -12.21 -4.61 10.63
C GLY A 124 -12.61 -4.36 9.17
N CYS A 125 -13.70 -3.64 8.97
CA CYS A 125 -14.25 -3.32 7.65
C CYS A 125 -14.18 -1.84 7.27
N LEU A 126 -13.38 -1.01 7.95
CA LEU A 126 -13.29 0.44 7.70
C LEU A 126 -13.03 0.78 6.23
N SER A 127 -12.03 0.14 5.62
CA SER A 127 -11.69 0.40 4.21
C SER A 127 -12.82 -0.02 3.26
N GLN A 128 -13.52 -1.12 3.57
CA GLN A 128 -14.65 -1.59 2.76
C GLN A 128 -15.83 -0.63 2.85
N ASP A 129 -16.10 -0.13 4.06
CA ASP A 129 -17.17 0.83 4.30
C ASP A 129 -16.89 2.17 3.63
N LEU A 130 -15.64 2.66 3.70
CA LEU A 130 -15.22 3.89 3.02
C LEU A 130 -15.33 3.77 1.49
N VAL A 131 -14.83 2.70 0.88
CA VAL A 131 -14.98 2.49 -0.58
C VAL A 131 -16.44 2.40 -0.99
N ARG A 132 -17.26 1.67 -0.21
CA ARG A 132 -18.67 1.55 -0.49
C ARG A 132 -19.36 2.91 -0.45
N SER A 133 -19.16 3.67 0.61
CA SER A 133 -19.76 5.00 0.75
C SER A 133 -19.22 6.00 -0.28
N PHE A 134 -17.96 5.85 -0.70
CA PHE A 134 -17.38 6.60 -1.81
C PHE A 134 -18.14 6.33 -3.12
N ARG A 135 -18.34 5.06 -3.50
CA ARG A 135 -19.09 4.66 -4.71
C ARG A 135 -20.56 5.05 -4.67
N GLU A 136 -21.15 5.13 -3.47
CA GLU A 136 -22.52 5.59 -3.26
C GLU A 136 -22.64 7.12 -3.17
N HIS A 137 -21.52 7.86 -3.26
CA HIS A 137 -21.44 9.32 -3.09
C HIS A 137 -22.06 9.84 -1.77
N SER A 138 -21.83 9.11 -0.67
CA SER A 138 -22.53 9.31 0.61
C SER A 138 -21.62 9.73 1.77
N LEU A 139 -20.36 10.06 1.49
CA LEU A 139 -19.40 10.55 2.49
C LEU A 139 -19.63 12.04 2.73
N ASP A 140 -18.91 12.91 2.02
CA ASP A 140 -19.10 14.37 2.11
C ASP A 140 -19.62 14.96 0.79
N ASN A 141 -19.91 16.26 0.75
CA ASN A 141 -20.39 16.97 -0.43
C ASN A 141 -19.25 17.60 -1.26
N LEU A 142 -18.10 16.93 -1.37
CA LEU A 142 -16.94 17.46 -2.09
C LEU A 142 -16.92 16.95 -3.54
N TRP A 143 -16.81 17.88 -4.50
CA TRP A 143 -16.73 17.57 -5.93
C TRP A 143 -15.60 18.35 -6.60
N PHE A 144 -14.85 17.65 -7.44
CA PHE A 144 -13.78 18.21 -8.25
C PHE A 144 -14.20 18.31 -9.72
N LEU A 145 -13.83 19.39 -10.38
CA LEU A 145 -13.98 19.54 -11.82
C LEU A 145 -12.66 19.21 -12.49
N CYS A 146 -12.59 18.06 -13.15
CA CYS A 146 -11.41 17.60 -13.85
C CYS A 146 -11.43 18.05 -15.31
N SER A 147 -10.34 18.65 -15.77
CA SER A 147 -10.13 19.00 -17.18
C SER A 147 -8.87 18.35 -17.71
N GLU A 148 -8.93 17.78 -18.92
CA GLU A 148 -7.73 17.30 -19.60
C GLU A 148 -6.75 18.47 -19.87
N PRO A 149 -5.42 18.23 -19.79
CA PRO A 149 -4.43 19.25 -20.09
C PRO A 149 -4.60 19.76 -21.54
N GLY A 150 -5.03 21.01 -21.69
CA GLY A 150 -5.23 21.66 -23.00
C GLY A 150 -6.68 21.66 -23.51
N ALA A 151 -7.63 21.02 -22.82
CA ALA A 151 -9.05 21.08 -23.14
C ALA A 151 -9.73 22.21 -22.35
N ASN A 152 -10.06 23.32 -23.03
CA ASN A 152 -10.59 24.51 -22.36
C ASN A 152 -12.09 24.46 -22.02
N GLN A 153 -12.86 23.42 -22.38
CA GLN A 153 -14.33 23.46 -22.29
C GLN A 153 -15.04 22.22 -21.72
N ASP A 154 -14.43 21.03 -21.69
CA ASP A 154 -15.07 19.83 -21.17
C ASP A 154 -14.51 19.45 -19.78
N CYS A 155 -15.13 19.98 -18.73
CA CYS A 155 -14.83 19.58 -17.35
C CYS A 155 -15.76 18.44 -16.90
N LYS A 156 -15.21 17.31 -16.45
CA LYS A 156 -15.97 16.20 -15.84
C LYS A 156 -15.94 16.34 -14.33
N ALA A 157 -17.11 16.28 -13.68
CA ALA A 157 -17.21 16.27 -12.23
C ALA A 157 -16.82 14.90 -11.67
N VAL A 158 -15.95 14.88 -10.66
CA VAL A 158 -15.47 13.68 -9.96
C VAL A 158 -15.72 13.85 -8.46
N TYR A 159 -16.33 12.83 -7.85
CA TYR A 159 -16.65 12.85 -6.43
C TYR A 159 -15.40 12.72 -5.56
N GLY A 160 -15.21 13.63 -4.61
CA GLY A 160 -14.02 13.72 -3.77
C GLY A 160 -13.98 12.72 -2.61
N GLY A 161 -15.13 12.32 -2.07
CA GLY A 161 -15.22 11.44 -0.91
C GLY A 161 -15.07 12.16 0.41
N PHE A 162 -14.40 11.50 1.36
CA PHE A 162 -14.26 11.90 2.75
C PHE A 162 -13.05 12.80 2.95
N LEU A 163 -13.30 14.07 3.30
CA LEU A 163 -12.29 15.12 3.39
C LEU A 163 -11.12 14.78 4.33
N PRO A 164 -11.32 14.22 5.54
CA PRO A 164 -10.21 13.86 6.43
C PRO A 164 -9.21 12.88 5.80
N VAL A 165 -9.68 11.93 5.01
CA VAL A 165 -8.79 10.98 4.30
C VAL A 165 -7.92 11.72 3.30
N LEU A 166 -8.50 12.64 2.51
CA LEU A 166 -7.76 13.42 1.53
C LEU A 166 -6.69 14.30 2.18
N LEU A 167 -7.05 15.04 3.23
CA LEU A 167 -6.16 15.94 3.96
C LEU A 167 -4.97 15.23 4.60
N GLN A 168 -5.18 14.01 5.10
CA GLN A 168 -4.13 13.25 5.78
C GLN A 168 -3.27 12.46 4.79
N ALA A 169 -3.86 11.99 3.68
CA ALA A 169 -3.12 11.20 2.70
C ALA A 169 -2.20 12.03 1.82
N SER A 170 -2.62 13.24 1.44
CA SER A 170 -2.01 14.05 0.40
C SER A 170 -1.62 15.43 0.90
N SER A 171 -0.35 15.80 0.70
CA SER A 171 0.10 17.18 0.95
C SER A 171 -0.54 18.19 0.00
N TYR A 172 -0.88 17.78 -1.23
CA TYR A 172 -1.60 18.61 -2.19
C TYR A 172 -3.02 18.95 -1.70
N PHE A 173 -3.81 17.92 -1.32
CA PHE A 173 -5.16 18.16 -0.79
C PHE A 173 -5.13 18.90 0.54
N ALA A 174 -4.16 18.60 1.41
CA ALA A 174 -3.94 19.37 2.63
C ALA A 174 -3.76 20.85 2.31
N ALA A 175 -2.79 21.21 1.45
CA ALA A 175 -2.52 22.59 1.09
C ALA A 175 -3.72 23.30 0.42
N MET A 176 -4.46 22.59 -0.42
CA MET A 176 -5.59 23.14 -1.17
C MET A 176 -6.85 23.31 -0.32
N LEU A 177 -7.11 22.40 0.63
CA LEU A 177 -8.39 22.30 1.34
C LEU A 177 -8.31 22.68 2.82
N SER A 178 -7.12 22.80 3.43
CA SER A 178 -6.96 23.11 4.86
C SER A 178 -7.18 24.58 5.25
N GLY A 179 -7.46 25.48 4.30
CA GLY A 179 -7.94 26.85 4.56
C GLY A 179 -6.95 28.01 4.42
N LYS A 180 -7.50 29.15 3.95
CA LYS A 180 -6.95 30.47 3.53
C LYS A 180 -6.85 30.73 2.02
N TRP A 181 -7.14 29.75 1.17
CA TRP A 181 -7.04 29.88 -0.29
C TRP A 181 -8.43 29.91 -0.95
N ALA A 182 -8.55 30.54 -2.12
CA ALA A 182 -9.84 30.80 -2.79
C ALA A 182 -10.64 29.50 -3.08
N GLU A 183 -9.94 28.38 -3.27
CA GLU A 183 -10.54 27.07 -3.49
C GLU A 183 -11.36 26.56 -2.30
N THR A 184 -11.05 26.98 -1.06
CA THR A 184 -11.84 26.63 0.12
C THR A 184 -13.17 27.38 0.24
N ALA A 185 -13.35 28.46 -0.54
CA ALA A 185 -14.60 29.24 -0.60
C ALA A 185 -15.47 28.85 -1.81
N HIS A 186 -14.98 27.98 -2.70
CA HIS A 186 -15.70 27.55 -3.89
C HIS A 186 -16.25 26.13 -3.69
N GLU A 187 -17.53 25.92 -3.99
CA GLU A 187 -18.18 24.60 -3.94
C GLU A 187 -17.59 23.61 -4.97
N GLN A 188 -16.82 24.09 -5.94
CA GLN A 188 -16.25 23.30 -7.03
C GLN A 188 -14.78 23.66 -7.26
N VAL A 189 -13.89 22.70 -7.00
CA VAL A 189 -12.44 22.84 -7.15
C VAL A 189 -12.01 22.28 -8.50
N LYS A 190 -11.33 23.08 -9.33
CA LYS A 190 -10.82 22.62 -10.64
C LYS A 190 -9.46 21.94 -10.50
N VAL A 191 -9.32 20.76 -11.08
CA VAL A 191 -8.08 19.98 -11.10
C VAL A 191 -7.71 19.68 -12.55
N GLY A 192 -6.52 20.11 -12.98
CA GLY A 192 -6.00 19.85 -14.32
C GLY A 192 -5.47 18.43 -14.49
N TRP A 193 -6.32 17.42 -14.30
CA TRP A 193 -5.96 16.00 -14.38
C TRP A 193 -7.02 15.19 -15.15
N PRO A 194 -6.64 14.10 -15.86
CA PRO A 194 -7.62 13.20 -16.47
C PRO A 194 -8.60 12.65 -15.43
N ALA A 195 -9.89 12.84 -15.68
CA ALA A 195 -10.96 12.51 -14.73
C ALA A 195 -10.96 11.03 -14.30
N ASP A 196 -10.70 10.12 -15.24
CA ASP A 196 -10.70 8.68 -14.95
C ASP A 196 -9.50 8.24 -14.10
N GLU A 197 -8.33 8.87 -14.27
CA GLU A 197 -7.18 8.62 -13.41
C GLU A 197 -7.40 9.21 -12.01
N PHE A 198 -8.04 10.37 -11.95
CA PHE A 198 -8.35 11.06 -10.69
C PHE A 198 -9.43 10.34 -9.88
N GLU A 199 -10.46 9.82 -10.53
CA GLU A 199 -11.50 9.01 -9.88
C GLU A 199 -10.91 7.73 -9.27
N ARG A 200 -10.04 7.02 -10.01
CA ARG A 200 -9.31 5.87 -9.48
C ARG A 200 -8.42 6.23 -8.29
N LEU A 201 -7.76 7.39 -8.34
CA LEU A 201 -6.94 7.87 -7.23
C LEU A 201 -7.78 8.08 -5.98
N LEU A 202 -8.90 8.78 -6.10
CA LEU A 202 -9.79 9.05 -4.97
C LEU A 202 -10.38 7.76 -4.40
N GLU A 203 -10.81 6.83 -5.25
CA GLU A 203 -11.27 5.52 -4.79
C GLU A 203 -10.17 4.75 -4.03
N PHE A 204 -8.93 4.79 -4.52
CA PHE A 204 -7.78 4.17 -3.86
C PHE A 204 -7.56 4.74 -2.44
N LEU A 205 -7.61 6.07 -2.27
CA LEU A 205 -7.47 6.70 -0.96
C LEU A 205 -8.53 6.21 0.05
N HIS A 206 -9.72 5.90 -0.43
CA HIS A 206 -10.83 5.37 0.38
C HIS A 206 -10.73 3.86 0.65
N GLY A 207 -9.77 3.15 0.07
CA GLY A 207 -9.54 1.72 0.30
C GLY A 207 -9.66 0.85 -0.93
N GLY A 208 -9.90 1.45 -2.10
CA GLY A 208 -9.89 0.75 -3.38
C GLY A 208 -8.51 0.17 -3.65
N ARG A 209 -8.46 -0.98 -4.34
CA ARG A 209 -7.20 -1.65 -4.70
C ARG A 209 -6.87 -1.56 -6.18
N ASP A 210 -7.76 -0.99 -6.98
CA ASP A 210 -7.75 -1.10 -8.43
C ASP A 210 -7.14 0.13 -9.11
N PHE A 211 -6.22 0.82 -8.43
CA PHE A 211 -5.48 1.91 -9.06
C PHE A 211 -4.54 1.37 -10.13
N ILE A 212 -3.70 0.39 -9.76
CA ILE A 212 -2.78 -0.31 -10.68
C ILE A 212 -3.45 -1.62 -11.12
N ARG A 213 -3.95 -1.65 -12.36
CA ARG A 213 -4.61 -2.85 -12.92
C ARG A 213 -3.65 -3.69 -13.74
N ASP A 214 -2.69 -3.02 -14.37
CA ASP A 214 -1.67 -3.63 -15.21
C ASP A 214 -0.34 -2.84 -15.10
N ALA A 215 0.69 -3.34 -15.77
CA ALA A 215 2.02 -2.72 -15.76
C ALA A 215 2.05 -1.31 -16.38
N GLN A 216 1.09 -0.92 -17.23
CA GLN A 216 1.05 0.41 -17.85
C GLN A 216 0.57 1.47 -16.86
N ASP A 217 -0.19 1.06 -15.83
CA ASP A 217 -0.63 1.95 -14.76
C ASP A 217 0.48 2.28 -13.74
N LEU A 218 1.61 1.56 -13.73
CA LEU A 218 2.73 1.83 -12.82
C LEU A 218 3.27 3.25 -12.99
N GLU A 219 3.53 3.67 -14.24
CA GLU A 219 3.99 5.04 -14.52
C GLU A 219 2.95 6.09 -14.13
N LYS A 220 1.66 5.79 -14.31
CA LYS A 220 0.57 6.67 -13.87
C LYS A 220 0.56 6.81 -12.35
N ALA A 221 0.74 5.71 -11.62
CA ALA A 221 0.81 5.73 -10.16
C ALA A 221 1.94 6.61 -9.65
N LEU A 222 3.12 6.51 -10.24
CA LEU A 222 4.27 7.34 -9.86
C LEU A 222 4.07 8.82 -10.20
N ARG A 223 3.53 9.14 -11.38
CA ARG A 223 3.18 10.52 -11.73
C ARG A 223 2.12 11.11 -10.80
N CYS A 224 1.10 10.33 -10.43
CA CYS A 224 0.11 10.74 -9.44
C CYS A 224 0.74 10.93 -8.05
N ALA A 225 1.64 10.03 -7.65
CA ALA A 225 2.34 10.11 -6.37
C ALA A 225 3.11 11.43 -6.25
N ASP A 226 3.83 11.82 -7.31
CA ASP A 226 4.60 13.06 -7.33
C ASP A 226 3.71 14.30 -7.34
N PHE A 227 2.70 14.32 -8.22
CA PHE A 227 1.85 15.51 -8.37
C PHE A 227 1.00 15.79 -7.13
N PHE A 228 0.36 14.75 -6.58
CA PHE A 228 -0.52 14.88 -5.42
C PHE A 228 0.22 14.73 -4.08
N GLY A 229 1.53 14.46 -4.09
CA GLY A 229 2.30 14.20 -2.87
C GLY A 229 1.74 13.01 -2.09
N LEU A 230 1.63 11.85 -2.75
CA LEU A 230 1.03 10.62 -2.24
C LEU A 230 2.05 9.48 -2.17
N PRO A 231 2.88 9.40 -1.12
CA PRO A 231 3.85 8.30 -0.95
C PRO A 231 3.20 6.91 -0.94
N LEU A 232 1.95 6.80 -0.49
CA LEU A 232 1.18 5.55 -0.46
C LEU A 232 1.01 4.90 -1.84
N LEU A 233 0.99 5.67 -2.92
CA LEU A 233 0.94 5.11 -4.28
C LEU A 233 2.24 4.43 -4.68
N VAL A 234 3.39 4.93 -4.21
CA VAL A 234 4.70 4.30 -4.43
C VAL A 234 4.75 2.96 -3.69
N VAL A 235 4.24 2.92 -2.45
CA VAL A 235 4.11 1.67 -1.68
C VAL A 235 3.21 0.67 -2.40
N HIS A 236 2.07 1.14 -2.90
CA HIS A 236 1.15 0.29 -3.67
C HIS A 236 1.79 -0.24 -4.96
N ALA A 237 2.57 0.58 -5.67
CA ALA A 237 3.32 0.16 -6.85
C ALA A 237 4.36 -0.92 -6.51
N ASN A 238 5.13 -0.73 -5.43
CA ASN A 238 6.09 -1.73 -4.99
C ASN A 238 5.42 -3.08 -4.62
N GLN A 239 4.32 -3.02 -3.88
CA GLN A 239 3.53 -4.21 -3.55
C GLN A 239 2.97 -4.90 -4.79
N TRP A 240 2.39 -4.12 -5.72
CA TRP A 240 1.84 -4.67 -6.95
C TRP A 240 2.90 -5.38 -7.78
N ILE A 241 4.09 -4.78 -7.93
CA ILE A 241 5.22 -5.40 -8.62
C ILE A 241 5.54 -6.75 -7.97
N ALA A 242 5.75 -6.78 -6.66
CA ALA A 242 6.10 -8.01 -5.94
C ALA A 242 5.04 -9.12 -6.09
N ASP A 243 3.76 -8.77 -6.07
CA ASP A 243 2.65 -9.72 -6.18
C ASP A 243 2.43 -10.26 -7.61
N HIS A 244 2.91 -9.55 -8.64
CA HIS A 244 2.67 -9.88 -10.05
C HIS A 244 3.92 -10.38 -10.80
N LEU A 245 5.01 -10.67 -10.08
CA LEU A 245 6.22 -11.26 -10.67
C LEU A 245 5.95 -12.66 -11.22
N ASP A 246 6.12 -12.82 -12.52
CA ASP A 246 6.06 -14.10 -13.22
C ASP A 246 7.19 -14.27 -14.24
N SER A 247 7.29 -15.46 -14.83
CA SER A 247 8.36 -15.80 -15.76
C SER A 247 8.29 -15.05 -17.10
N LYS A 248 7.16 -14.40 -17.42
CA LYS A 248 6.95 -13.65 -18.65
C LYS A 248 7.25 -12.16 -18.49
N ASN A 249 6.99 -11.62 -17.30
CA ASN A 249 7.09 -10.18 -17.02
C ASN A 249 8.25 -9.81 -16.08
N GLY A 250 8.87 -10.77 -15.37
CA GLY A 250 9.87 -10.49 -14.33
C GLY A 250 11.03 -9.63 -14.81
N SER A 251 11.57 -9.91 -16.00
CA SER A 251 12.64 -9.11 -16.60
C SER A 251 12.18 -7.67 -16.93
N GLN A 252 10.93 -7.49 -17.38
CA GLN A 252 10.38 -6.17 -17.71
C GLN A 252 10.13 -5.35 -16.44
N LEU A 253 9.55 -5.97 -15.40
CA LEU A 253 9.31 -5.33 -14.11
C LEU A 253 10.62 -4.94 -13.41
N TRP A 254 11.63 -5.80 -13.48
CA TRP A 254 12.97 -5.42 -13.02
C TRP A 254 13.51 -4.21 -13.76
N ASN A 255 13.45 -4.21 -15.10
CA ASN A 255 13.98 -3.09 -15.89
C ASN A 255 13.26 -1.77 -15.53
N PHE A 256 11.95 -1.83 -15.26
CA PHE A 256 11.20 -0.69 -14.74
C PHE A 256 11.74 -0.23 -13.39
N VAL A 257 11.87 -1.14 -12.40
CA VAL A 257 12.41 -0.84 -11.06
C VAL A 257 13.83 -0.27 -11.12
N ASP A 258 14.71 -0.85 -11.94
CA ASP A 258 16.11 -0.40 -12.09
C ASP A 258 16.18 1.02 -12.65
N SER A 259 15.30 1.32 -13.62
CA SER A 259 15.19 2.65 -14.25
C SER A 259 14.53 3.70 -13.36
N GLU A 260 13.82 3.29 -12.32
CA GLU A 260 12.90 4.14 -11.58
C GLU A 260 13.37 4.41 -10.14
N PRO A 261 14.08 5.52 -9.89
CA PRO A 261 14.63 5.82 -8.58
C PRO A 261 13.56 6.00 -7.49
N ARG A 262 12.32 6.37 -7.85
CA ARG A 262 11.20 6.61 -6.91
C ARG A 262 10.80 5.37 -6.14
N LEU A 263 10.95 4.18 -6.73
CA LEU A 263 10.57 2.91 -6.11
C LEU A 263 11.57 2.44 -5.03
N ARG A 264 12.77 3.04 -4.97
CA ARG A 264 13.84 2.62 -4.07
C ARG A 264 13.53 3.00 -2.62
N LEU A 265 13.65 2.03 -1.72
CA LEU A 265 13.23 2.10 -0.30
C LEU A 265 13.78 3.32 0.47
N LYS A 266 14.99 3.78 0.13
CA LYS A 266 15.62 4.96 0.77
C LYS A 266 14.77 6.23 0.64
N GLN A 267 14.03 6.41 -0.45
CA GLN A 267 13.19 7.59 -0.64
C GLN A 267 11.84 7.48 0.12
N ILE A 268 11.39 6.26 0.38
CA ILE A 268 10.11 6.00 1.05
C ILE A 268 10.25 6.12 2.57
N GLN A 269 11.39 5.73 3.14
CA GLN A 269 11.63 5.83 4.60
C GLN A 269 11.61 7.28 5.11
N ASP A 270 11.99 8.25 4.27
CA ASP A 270 11.94 9.68 4.60
C ASP A 270 10.50 10.24 4.70
N SER A 271 9.50 9.49 4.24
CA SER A 271 8.09 9.92 4.24
C SER A 271 7.33 9.64 5.56
N GLY A 272 8.00 9.07 6.57
CA GLY A 272 7.43 8.89 7.93
C GLY A 272 6.40 7.77 8.06
N LEU A 273 6.17 6.99 7.01
CA LEU A 273 5.33 5.78 7.04
C LEU A 273 6.09 4.61 7.72
N HIS A 274 5.40 3.77 8.50
CA HIS A 274 6.03 2.71 9.30
C HIS A 274 6.66 1.59 8.44
N ALA A 275 7.91 1.24 8.75
CA ALA A 275 8.75 0.27 8.04
C ALA A 275 8.09 -1.10 7.76
N ASP A 276 7.20 -1.54 8.66
CA ASP A 276 6.60 -2.88 8.63
C ASP A 276 5.57 -3.10 7.50
N PHE A 277 5.20 -2.05 6.75
CA PHE A 277 4.23 -2.13 5.66
C PHE A 277 4.85 -2.09 4.26
N PHE A 278 6.17 -1.97 4.15
CA PHE A 278 6.80 -1.81 2.84
C PHE A 278 7.35 -3.12 2.31
N VAL A 279 6.95 -3.42 1.08
CA VAL A 279 7.68 -4.35 0.23
C VAL A 279 8.68 -3.54 -0.58
N ASP A 280 9.93 -4.00 -0.61
CA ASP A 280 10.93 -3.46 -1.52
C ASP A 280 10.82 -4.21 -2.86
N ALA A 281 10.40 -3.52 -3.92
CA ALA A 281 10.27 -4.14 -5.23
C ALA A 281 11.63 -4.54 -5.82
N GLU A 282 12.72 -3.84 -5.46
CA GLU A 282 14.06 -4.21 -5.93
C GLU A 282 14.47 -5.56 -5.35
N ASP A 283 14.27 -5.75 -4.03
CA ASP A 283 14.56 -7.02 -3.37
C ASP A 283 13.61 -8.13 -3.84
N ALA A 284 12.31 -7.84 -3.98
CA ALA A 284 11.33 -8.82 -4.46
C ALA A 284 11.66 -9.32 -5.87
N CYS A 285 11.98 -8.39 -6.79
CA CYS A 285 12.42 -8.75 -8.13
C CYS A 285 13.74 -9.52 -8.08
N PHE A 286 14.71 -9.11 -7.27
CA PHE A 286 15.98 -9.81 -7.16
C PHE A 286 15.81 -11.26 -6.67
N ASP A 287 15.05 -11.45 -5.59
CA ASP A 287 14.75 -12.76 -5.01
C ASP A 287 14.00 -13.67 -6.00
N PHE A 288 13.06 -13.10 -6.75
CA PHE A 288 12.39 -13.81 -7.84
C PHE A 288 13.38 -14.33 -8.89
N HIS A 289 14.29 -13.47 -9.37
CA HIS A 289 15.28 -13.87 -10.37
C HIS A 289 16.31 -14.86 -9.84
N VAL A 290 16.63 -14.85 -8.53
CA VAL A 290 17.46 -15.88 -7.89
C VAL A 290 16.73 -17.22 -7.90
N ARG A 291 15.45 -17.24 -7.49
CA ARG A 291 14.64 -18.47 -7.41
C ARG A 291 14.36 -19.09 -8.77
N GLU A 292 13.97 -18.28 -9.74
CA GLU A 292 13.55 -18.72 -11.07
C GLU A 292 14.69 -18.75 -12.10
N PHE A 293 15.94 -18.45 -11.70
CA PHE A 293 17.07 -18.25 -12.62
C PHE A 293 17.19 -19.35 -13.68
N LEU A 294 17.15 -20.61 -13.26
CA LEU A 294 17.27 -21.75 -14.18
C LEU A 294 16.07 -21.90 -15.10
N ALA A 295 14.85 -21.67 -14.60
CA ALA A 295 13.62 -21.74 -15.39
C ALA A 295 13.59 -20.63 -16.45
N LEU A 296 14.07 -19.43 -16.11
CA LEU A 296 14.19 -18.31 -17.04
C LEU A 296 15.29 -18.54 -18.10
N ALA A 297 16.37 -19.23 -17.72
CA ALA A 297 17.48 -19.55 -18.61
C ALA A 297 17.20 -20.73 -19.54
N TRP A 298 16.35 -21.66 -19.10
CA TRP A 298 16.10 -22.93 -19.76
C TRP A 298 14.67 -23.44 -19.45
N PRO A 299 13.64 -22.89 -20.11
CA PRO A 299 12.24 -23.19 -19.80
C PRO A 299 11.86 -24.67 -20.00
N ASP A 300 12.54 -25.37 -20.91
CA ASP A 300 12.25 -26.77 -21.27
C ASP A 300 13.38 -27.71 -20.78
N ALA A 301 13.15 -28.42 -19.68
CA ALA A 301 14.14 -29.33 -19.09
C ALA A 301 14.53 -30.53 -20.00
N ASP A 302 13.65 -30.90 -20.94
CA ASP A 302 13.79 -32.10 -21.80
C ASP A 302 14.12 -31.79 -23.27
N SER A 303 14.25 -30.51 -23.61
CA SER A 303 14.63 -30.06 -24.95
C SER A 303 16.15 -29.89 -25.00
N GLU A 304 16.82 -30.55 -25.95
CA GLU A 304 18.13 -30.09 -26.44
C GLU A 304 17.90 -28.70 -27.04
N ALA A 305 17.85 -27.68 -26.18
CA ALA A 305 17.39 -26.36 -26.57
C ALA A 305 18.29 -25.84 -27.68
N ASP A 306 17.70 -25.58 -28.85
CA ASP A 306 18.32 -24.84 -29.93
C ASP A 306 19.06 -23.64 -29.34
N GLU A 307 20.37 -23.51 -29.63
CA GLU A 307 21.23 -22.43 -29.11
C GLU A 307 20.63 -21.04 -29.42
N ASP A 308 19.79 -20.95 -30.45
CA ASP A 308 19.18 -19.73 -30.97
C ASP A 308 17.78 -19.41 -30.40
N CYS A 309 17.21 -20.24 -29.53
CA CYS A 309 15.90 -19.94 -28.94
C CYS A 309 16.00 -18.76 -27.94
N TRP A 310 15.15 -17.74 -28.10
CA TRP A 310 15.08 -16.61 -27.16
C TRP A 310 14.43 -17.06 -25.85
N VAL A 311 15.07 -16.75 -24.72
CA VAL A 311 14.53 -17.08 -23.39
C VAL A 311 14.36 -15.81 -22.55
N PRO A 312 13.44 -15.78 -21.57
CA PRO A 312 13.16 -14.59 -20.75
C PRO A 312 14.39 -13.98 -20.06
N LEU A 313 15.40 -14.82 -19.75
CA LEU A 313 16.67 -14.36 -19.18
C LEU A 313 17.41 -13.37 -20.11
N HIS A 314 17.22 -13.44 -21.43
CA HIS A 314 17.87 -12.53 -22.38
C HIS A 314 17.37 -11.09 -22.27
N ASP A 315 16.18 -10.88 -21.71
CA ASP A 315 15.59 -9.56 -21.52
C ASP A 315 16.12 -8.81 -20.29
N LEU A 316 16.85 -9.50 -19.41
CA LEU A 316 17.46 -8.91 -18.21
C LEU A 316 18.42 -7.78 -18.53
N SER A 317 18.53 -6.82 -17.62
CA SER A 317 19.57 -5.79 -17.73
C SER A 317 20.97 -6.37 -17.43
N PRO A 318 22.04 -5.86 -18.07
CA PRO A 318 23.41 -6.25 -17.74
C PRO A 318 23.79 -6.01 -16.28
N SER A 319 23.23 -4.96 -15.65
CA SER A 319 23.43 -4.64 -14.23
C SER A 319 22.91 -5.76 -13.33
N LEU A 320 21.68 -6.24 -13.55
CA LEU A 320 21.11 -7.33 -12.76
C LEU A 320 21.81 -8.65 -13.00
N MET A 321 22.12 -8.99 -14.26
CA MET A 321 22.87 -10.20 -14.55
C MET A 321 24.20 -10.23 -13.78
N GLN A 322 24.93 -9.12 -13.74
CA GLN A 322 26.14 -9.02 -12.92
C GLN A 322 25.87 -9.13 -11.43
N ARG A 323 24.78 -8.53 -10.91
CA ARG A 323 24.40 -8.63 -9.49
C ARG A 323 24.09 -10.08 -9.11
N LEU A 324 23.31 -10.80 -9.92
CA LEU A 324 23.01 -12.23 -9.75
C LEU A 324 24.27 -13.10 -9.76
N LEU A 325 25.18 -12.85 -10.71
CA LEU A 325 26.46 -13.55 -10.83
C LEU A 325 27.51 -13.12 -9.80
N ARG A 326 27.22 -12.14 -8.94
CA ARG A 326 28.11 -11.73 -7.84
C ARG A 326 27.54 -12.09 -6.47
N SER A 327 26.24 -12.33 -6.37
CA SER A 327 25.58 -12.60 -5.08
C SER A 327 25.97 -13.95 -4.48
N GLY A 328 26.31 -14.94 -5.30
CA GLY A 328 26.53 -16.32 -4.83
C GLY A 328 25.24 -17.01 -4.37
N SER A 329 24.07 -16.43 -4.66
CA SER A 329 22.76 -16.97 -4.25
C SER A 329 22.17 -17.98 -5.26
N LEU A 330 22.77 -18.10 -6.45
CA LEU A 330 22.29 -18.99 -7.50
C LEU A 330 22.66 -20.45 -7.21
N ASP A 331 21.68 -21.35 -7.18
CA ASP A 331 21.90 -22.79 -7.02
C ASP A 331 22.11 -23.48 -8.38
N VAL A 332 23.25 -23.20 -9.02
CA VAL A 332 23.59 -23.69 -10.37
C VAL A 332 25.04 -24.14 -10.44
N SER A 333 25.32 -25.26 -11.10
CA SER A 333 26.70 -25.72 -11.32
C SER A 333 27.51 -24.72 -12.16
N THR A 334 28.80 -24.59 -11.86
CA THR A 334 29.69 -23.63 -12.53
C THR A 334 29.72 -23.81 -14.05
N GLU A 335 29.70 -25.04 -14.56
CA GLU A 335 29.69 -25.32 -16.00
C GLU A 335 28.38 -24.86 -16.66
N ARG A 336 27.24 -25.12 -16.02
CA ARG A 336 25.93 -24.67 -16.54
C ARG A 336 25.82 -23.15 -16.50
N LEU A 337 26.35 -22.50 -15.46
CA LEU A 337 26.37 -21.05 -15.33
C LEU A 337 27.22 -20.39 -16.44
N LYS A 338 28.40 -20.93 -16.76
CA LYS A 338 29.22 -20.46 -17.89
C LYS A 338 28.46 -20.52 -19.22
N ALA A 339 27.72 -21.60 -19.46
CA ALA A 339 26.92 -21.76 -20.66
C ALA A 339 25.81 -20.71 -20.74
N ILE A 340 25.09 -20.48 -19.64
CA ILE A 340 24.04 -19.45 -19.54
C ILE A 340 24.61 -18.05 -19.81
N VAL A 341 25.74 -17.70 -19.20
CA VAL A 341 26.39 -16.39 -19.39
C VAL A 341 26.82 -16.18 -20.85
N LEU A 342 27.38 -17.21 -21.49
CA LEU A 342 27.74 -17.14 -22.91
C LEU A 342 26.52 -16.94 -23.80
N ARG A 343 25.42 -17.65 -23.54
CA ARG A 343 24.18 -17.52 -24.29
C ARG A 343 23.57 -16.13 -24.12
N TYR A 344 23.46 -15.65 -22.88
CA TYR A 344 23.02 -14.30 -22.56
C TYR A 344 23.86 -13.23 -23.29
N ALA A 345 25.19 -13.36 -23.26
CA ALA A 345 26.06 -12.40 -23.92
C ALA A 345 25.91 -12.38 -25.45
N ARG A 346 25.69 -13.55 -26.08
CA ARG A 346 25.40 -13.65 -27.51
C ARG A 346 24.05 -13.03 -27.88
N ALA A 347 23.07 -13.09 -26.98
CA ALA A 347 21.75 -12.50 -27.19
C ALA A 347 21.76 -10.96 -27.03
N LYS A 348 22.59 -10.42 -26.13
CA LYS A 348 22.67 -8.98 -25.86
C LYS A 348 23.63 -8.20 -26.75
N TRP A 349 24.69 -8.83 -27.23
CA TRP A 349 25.77 -8.15 -27.96
C TRP A 349 26.16 -8.89 -29.23
N ASP A 350 26.68 -8.13 -30.19
CA ASP A 350 27.27 -8.68 -31.41
C ASP A 350 28.37 -9.72 -31.10
N LYS A 351 28.55 -10.68 -32.00
CA LYS A 351 29.47 -11.84 -31.82
C LYS A 351 30.89 -11.45 -31.40
N SER A 352 31.40 -10.29 -31.83
CA SER A 352 32.72 -9.78 -31.47
C SER A 352 32.79 -9.30 -30.01
N LEU A 353 31.73 -8.71 -29.49
CA LEU A 353 31.62 -8.15 -28.14
C LEU A 353 31.11 -9.17 -27.11
N ALA A 354 30.28 -10.13 -27.53
CA ALA A 354 29.71 -11.18 -26.69
C ALA A 354 30.79 -11.96 -25.92
N LYS A 355 31.91 -12.32 -26.56
CA LYS A 355 33.02 -13.04 -25.90
C LYS A 355 33.72 -12.18 -24.83
N VAL A 356 33.86 -10.88 -25.07
CA VAL A 356 34.49 -9.94 -24.13
C VAL A 356 33.60 -9.75 -22.91
N HIS A 357 32.31 -9.46 -23.12
CA HIS A 357 31.35 -9.27 -22.03
C HIS A 357 31.10 -10.55 -21.24
N ALA A 358 30.98 -11.70 -21.90
CA ALA A 358 30.88 -12.99 -21.21
C ALA A 358 32.08 -13.19 -20.28
N LYS A 359 33.31 -12.94 -20.75
CA LYS A 359 34.53 -13.07 -19.92
C LYS A 359 34.54 -12.13 -18.71
N GLN A 360 33.99 -10.92 -18.85
CA GLN A 360 33.87 -9.95 -17.74
C GLN A 360 32.78 -10.33 -16.74
N MET A 361 31.73 -11.02 -17.19
CA MET A 361 30.63 -11.50 -16.36
C MET A 361 30.89 -12.87 -15.75
N MET A 362 31.93 -13.59 -16.18
CA MET A 362 32.25 -14.90 -15.63
C MET A 362 32.46 -14.80 -14.12
N PRO A 363 31.65 -15.49 -13.32
CA PRO A 363 31.78 -15.42 -11.88
C PRO A 363 33.10 -16.06 -11.41
N PRO A 364 33.71 -15.57 -10.32
CA PRO A 364 34.84 -16.26 -9.71
C PRO A 364 34.38 -17.63 -9.19
N ASN A 365 35.12 -18.70 -9.52
CA ASN A 365 34.78 -20.10 -9.23
C ASN A 365 34.40 -20.39 -7.77
N VAL A 366 34.86 -19.57 -6.82
CA VAL A 366 34.68 -19.77 -5.37
C VAL A 366 33.26 -19.45 -4.89
N LEU A 367 32.55 -18.53 -5.53
CA LEU A 367 31.22 -18.06 -5.05
C LEU A 367 30.05 -18.97 -5.47
N PHE A 368 30.25 -19.86 -6.44
CA PHE A 368 29.15 -20.58 -7.13
C PHE A 368 29.28 -22.11 -7.07
N ASN A 369 30.28 -22.60 -6.34
CA ASN A 369 30.38 -24.01 -6.05
C ASN A 369 29.92 -24.22 -4.61
N ARG A 370 28.72 -24.79 -4.44
CA ARG A 370 28.11 -25.06 -3.14
C ARG A 370 29.01 -25.92 -2.26
N ASP A 371 29.72 -26.90 -2.83
CA ASP A 371 30.65 -27.75 -2.08
C ASP A 371 31.86 -26.95 -1.57
N ILE A 372 32.40 -26.04 -2.38
CA ILE A 372 33.51 -25.15 -1.97
C ILE A 372 33.03 -24.12 -0.93
N ARG A 373 31.81 -23.58 -1.09
CA ARG A 373 31.20 -22.64 -0.14
C ARG A 373 30.92 -23.31 1.20
N ASP A 374 30.33 -24.50 1.18
CA ASP A 374 29.99 -25.26 2.39
C ASP A 374 31.26 -25.77 3.10
N GLN A 375 32.33 -26.10 2.34
CA GLN A 375 33.67 -26.38 2.88
C GLN A 375 34.35 -25.14 3.51
N LEU A 376 34.24 -23.96 2.88
CA LEU A 376 34.83 -22.72 3.39
C LEU A 376 34.07 -22.13 4.58
N LEU A 377 32.75 -22.35 4.66
CA LEU A 377 31.87 -21.85 5.72
C LEU A 377 31.60 -22.88 6.83
N GLY A 378 32.22 -24.05 6.78
CA GLY A 378 32.12 -25.06 7.85
C GLY A 378 30.71 -25.63 8.04
N GLY A 379 29.91 -25.72 6.97
CA GLY A 379 28.55 -26.30 7.03
C GLY A 379 27.47 -25.41 7.63
N VAL A 380 27.72 -24.12 7.86
CA VAL A 380 26.67 -23.18 8.32
C VAL A 380 25.91 -22.63 7.11
N THR A 381 24.66 -23.05 6.93
CA THR A 381 23.71 -22.42 5.99
C THR A 381 23.40 -21.00 6.48
N MET A 382 24.10 -20.01 5.96
CA MET A 382 23.69 -18.60 6.11
C MET A 382 22.97 -18.14 4.86
N SER A 383 21.73 -17.68 5.04
CA SER A 383 21.13 -16.68 4.15
C SER A 383 21.97 -15.41 4.31
N ILE A 384 22.92 -15.20 3.41
CA ILE A 384 23.64 -13.93 3.33
C ILE A 384 22.68 -12.93 2.69
N ARG A 385 21.93 -12.19 3.52
CA ARG A 385 21.39 -10.89 3.12
C ARG A 385 22.60 -9.99 2.91
N ALA A 386 23.00 -9.81 1.65
CA ALA A 386 24.00 -8.82 1.29
C ALA A 386 23.39 -7.44 1.58
N VAL A 387 23.89 -6.78 2.62
CA VAL A 387 23.76 -5.34 2.79
C VAL A 387 24.64 -4.72 1.71
N LEU A 388 24.03 -4.21 0.65
CA LEU A 388 24.65 -3.29 -0.32
C LEU A 388 23.76 -2.08 -0.51
#